data_AF-A0AAD7ZNR9-F1
#
_entry.id   AF-A0AAD7ZNR9-F1
#
_cell.length_a   1.000
_cell.length_b   1.000
_cell.length_c   1.000
_cell.angle_alpha   90.00
_cell.angle_beta   90.00
_cell.angle_gamma   90.00
#
_symmetry.space_group_name_H-M   'P 1'
#
loop_
_entity.id
_entity.type
_entity.pdbx_description
1 polymer ?
#
loop_
_entity_poly.entity_id
_entity_poly.type
_entity_poly.pdbx_seq_one_letter_code
_entity_poly.pdbx_strand_id
1 'polypeptide(L)'
;MKHLKAFVHLSTTFCHCDYDVLEEKIYPPPHNPHDIIHAMEWMDEKTIKLITPSLLGEHPNCYTYTKRLAEYLVYEYRHKFPVCIARPSIVVPSFSEPVKGWVDSMSGVVGIFVGAGKGVIRSMMCNPDASAEIVPVDVAINAVLITAWSRANLKSEEVPTYNISLGGHVHLKWPDLVESVRGIIDECPFEKTIWYPGGNMRTNWLVHYFCVIFLHYLPAYFIDFLCLLFRQKKFMVRIQNRISVGLGILHYFALRSWKFDNDKLLDTIKALPEEDRKTFYTYDIDYDVRTYMLHSMIGARVYLLKEPLSSIPNARRQLF
;
A
#
# COMPACT_ATOMS: atom_id res chain seq x y z
N MET A 1 -17.31 6.76 -28.30
CA MET A 1 -18.20 6.16 -27.29
C MET A 1 -19.33 7.15 -26.98
N LYS A 2 -20.51 7.04 -27.63
CA LYS A 2 -21.58 8.07 -27.51
C LYS A 2 -22.40 7.99 -26.21
N HIS A 3 -22.35 6.86 -25.49
CA HIS A 3 -23.15 6.62 -24.28
C HIS A 3 -22.29 6.53 -23.01
N LEU A 4 -21.01 6.91 -23.05
CA LEU A 4 -20.14 6.88 -21.89
C LEU A 4 -20.62 7.90 -20.84
N LYS A 5 -20.92 7.43 -19.62
CA LYS A 5 -21.44 8.26 -18.53
C LYS A 5 -20.37 8.70 -17.53
N ALA A 6 -19.35 7.87 -17.32
CA ALA A 6 -18.22 8.18 -16.46
C ALA A 6 -16.96 7.51 -16.98
N PHE A 7 -15.82 8.18 -16.85
CA PHE A 7 -14.48 7.65 -17.05
C PHE A 7 -13.72 7.87 -15.75
N VAL A 8 -13.54 6.81 -14.95
CA VAL A 8 -12.83 6.92 -13.66
C VAL A 8 -11.37 6.55 -13.84
N HIS A 9 -10.48 7.51 -13.60
CA HIS A 9 -9.05 7.27 -13.52
C HIS A 9 -8.66 6.91 -12.09
N LEU A 10 -8.13 5.70 -11.91
CA LEU A 10 -7.58 5.25 -10.65
C LEU A 10 -6.15 5.77 -10.47
N SER A 11 -5.96 6.63 -9.49
CA SER A 11 -4.67 7.17 -9.09
C SER A 11 -4.29 6.64 -7.69
N THR A 12 -3.68 7.45 -6.83
CA THR A 12 -3.37 7.14 -5.43
C THR A 12 -3.24 8.43 -4.64
N THR A 13 -3.56 8.43 -3.34
CA THR A 13 -3.34 9.62 -2.48
C THR A 13 -1.86 9.97 -2.34
N PHE A 14 -0.94 9.05 -2.63
CA PHE A 14 0.49 9.27 -2.52
C PHE A 14 1.16 9.84 -3.78
N CYS A 15 0.39 10.19 -4.82
CA CYS A 15 0.96 10.76 -6.05
C CYS A 15 1.36 12.23 -5.90
N HIS A 16 0.86 12.94 -4.88
CA HIS A 16 1.18 14.34 -4.58
C HIS A 16 1.92 14.44 -3.24
N CYS A 17 2.98 13.63 -3.09
CA CYS A 17 3.71 13.44 -1.83
C CYS A 17 4.50 14.68 -1.35
N ASP A 18 4.61 15.70 -2.19
CA ASP A 18 5.17 17.04 -1.96
C ASP A 18 4.23 17.98 -1.19
N TYR A 19 2.93 17.66 -1.11
CA TYR A 19 1.96 18.45 -0.37
C TYR A 19 1.65 17.83 0.98
N ASP A 20 1.77 18.59 2.08
CA ASP A 20 1.40 18.12 3.43
C ASP A 20 -0.11 17.86 3.56
N VAL A 21 -0.93 18.66 2.85
CA VAL A 21 -2.37 18.52 2.76
C VAL A 21 -2.76 18.30 1.31
N LEU A 22 -3.33 17.13 1.03
CA LEU A 22 -3.86 16.79 -0.28
C LEU A 22 -5.36 17.02 -0.31
N GLU A 23 -5.78 17.99 -1.10
CA GLU A 23 -7.18 18.33 -1.32
C GLU A 23 -7.78 17.52 -2.47
N GLU A 24 -9.11 17.46 -2.50
CA GLU A 24 -9.90 16.81 -3.55
C GLU A 24 -10.02 17.68 -4.80
N LYS A 25 -8.86 18.00 -5.40
CA LYS A 25 -8.72 18.78 -6.63
C LYS A 25 -7.60 18.28 -7.53
N ILE A 26 -7.59 18.79 -8.76
CA ILE A 26 -6.51 18.57 -9.73
C ILE A 26 -5.35 19.51 -9.40
N TYR A 27 -4.14 18.96 -9.42
CA TYR A 27 -2.90 19.71 -9.26
C TYR A 27 -2.12 19.73 -10.57
N PRO A 28 -1.30 20.77 -10.82
CA PRO A 28 -0.42 20.81 -11.98
C PRO A 28 0.63 19.67 -11.88
N PRO A 29 1.03 19.11 -13.03
CA PRO A 29 2.04 18.07 -13.07
C PRO A 29 3.43 18.71 -12.92
N PRO A 30 4.43 17.97 -12.43
CA PRO A 30 5.80 18.48 -12.30
C PRO A 30 6.47 18.69 -13.66
N HIS A 31 6.04 17.91 -14.67
CA HIS A 31 6.50 18.00 -16.05
C HIS A 31 5.31 17.77 -17.00
N ASN A 32 5.40 18.23 -18.24
CA ASN A 32 4.40 17.91 -19.25
C ASN A 32 4.41 16.40 -19.55
N PRO A 33 3.29 15.67 -19.38
CA PRO A 33 3.24 14.23 -19.62
C PRO A 33 3.64 13.83 -21.05
N HIS A 34 3.31 14.65 -22.07
CA HIS A 34 3.64 14.37 -23.46
C HIS A 34 5.15 14.43 -23.71
N ASP A 35 5.84 15.41 -23.13
CA ASP A 35 7.30 15.55 -23.25
C ASP A 35 8.02 14.36 -22.59
N ILE A 36 7.50 13.89 -21.46
CA ILE A 36 8.03 12.70 -20.78
C ILE A 36 7.81 11.45 -21.62
N ILE A 37 6.61 11.24 -22.18
CA ILE A 37 6.34 10.10 -23.07
C ILE A 37 7.29 10.12 -24.26
N HIS A 38 7.39 11.26 -24.95
CA HIS A 38 8.28 11.42 -26.09
C HIS A 38 9.74 11.14 -25.70
N ALA A 39 10.21 11.65 -24.56
CA ALA A 39 11.56 11.37 -24.06
C ALA A 39 11.80 9.87 -23.84
N MET A 40 10.83 9.16 -23.24
CA MET A 40 10.95 7.71 -22.98
C MET A 40 10.90 6.86 -24.26
N GLU A 41 10.32 7.35 -25.35
CA GLU A 41 10.22 6.61 -26.62
C GLU A 41 11.55 6.55 -27.39
N TRP A 42 12.37 7.60 -27.34
CA TRP A 42 13.63 7.66 -28.09
C TRP A 42 14.88 7.40 -27.25
N MET A 43 14.84 7.66 -25.93
CA MET A 43 16.00 7.45 -25.06
C MET A 43 16.26 5.97 -24.81
N ASP A 44 17.53 5.57 -24.82
CA ASP A 44 17.93 4.22 -24.42
C ASP A 44 17.86 4.04 -22.89
N GLU A 45 17.81 2.79 -22.43
CA GLU A 45 17.68 2.47 -21.01
C GLU A 45 18.78 3.07 -20.12
N LYS A 46 20.02 3.23 -20.62
CA LYS A 46 21.11 3.79 -19.81
C LYS A 46 20.85 5.28 -19.58
N THR A 47 20.48 5.99 -20.63
CA THR A 47 20.12 7.42 -20.55
C THR A 47 18.93 7.62 -19.62
N ILE A 48 17.87 6.81 -19.73
CA ILE A 48 16.72 6.87 -18.82
C ILE A 48 17.17 6.70 -17.36
N LYS A 49 17.96 5.65 -17.06
CA LYS A 49 18.46 5.39 -15.70
C LYS A 49 19.29 6.55 -15.13
N LEU A 50 20.05 7.26 -15.98
CA LEU A 50 20.85 8.40 -15.57
C LEU A 50 19.99 9.62 -15.21
N ILE A 51 18.91 9.89 -15.96
CA ILE A 51 18.06 11.07 -15.72
C ILE A 51 16.95 10.84 -14.70
N THR A 52 16.55 9.58 -14.45
CA THR A 52 15.45 9.22 -13.52
C THR A 52 15.54 9.93 -12.17
N PRO A 53 16.69 9.97 -11.45
CA PRO A 53 16.76 10.64 -10.15
C PRO A 53 16.40 12.12 -10.22
N SER A 54 16.81 12.80 -11.31
CA SER A 54 16.48 14.22 -11.51
C SER A 54 15.01 14.43 -11.89
N LEU A 55 14.41 13.51 -12.65
CA LEU A 55 13.00 13.60 -13.03
C LEU A 55 12.06 13.32 -11.87
N LEU A 56 12.41 12.38 -10.99
CA LEU A 56 11.57 12.03 -9.84
C LEU A 56 11.49 13.16 -8.82
N GLY A 57 12.57 13.94 -8.62
CA GLY A 57 12.59 15.00 -7.62
C GLY A 57 12.22 14.47 -6.24
N GLU A 58 11.11 14.94 -5.67
CA GLU A 58 10.62 14.54 -4.34
C GLU A 58 9.86 13.20 -4.32
N HIS A 59 9.55 12.64 -5.49
CA HIS A 59 8.83 11.39 -5.60
C HIS A 59 9.69 10.20 -5.16
N PRO A 60 9.22 9.35 -4.24
CA PRO A 60 10.01 8.23 -3.72
C PRO A 60 10.27 7.12 -4.75
N ASN A 61 9.48 7.09 -5.83
CA ASN A 61 9.58 6.08 -6.88
C ASN A 61 8.85 6.53 -8.16
N CYS A 62 9.10 5.83 -9.27
CA CYS A 62 8.44 6.08 -10.55
C CYS A 62 6.92 5.88 -10.50
N TYR A 63 6.40 5.05 -9.59
CA TYR A 63 4.95 4.83 -9.48
C TYR A 63 4.21 6.11 -9.06
N THR A 64 4.64 6.78 -8.00
CA THR A 64 4.01 8.05 -7.55
C THR A 64 4.12 9.15 -8.61
N TYR A 65 5.30 9.25 -9.25
CA TYR A 65 5.56 10.22 -10.32
C TYR A 65 4.65 10.00 -11.54
N THR A 66 4.59 8.77 -12.03
CA THR A 66 3.77 8.44 -13.22
C THR A 66 2.27 8.56 -12.94
N LYS A 67 1.81 8.24 -11.73
CA LYS A 67 0.42 8.50 -11.32
C LYS A 67 0.09 9.98 -11.36
N ARG A 68 0.99 10.84 -10.87
CA ARG A 68 0.82 12.30 -10.94
C ARG A 68 0.73 12.82 -12.36
N LEU A 69 1.61 12.36 -13.26
CA LEU A 69 1.54 12.73 -14.68
C LEU A 69 0.26 12.23 -15.34
N ALA A 70 -0.17 11.00 -15.02
CA ALA A 70 -1.37 10.39 -15.60
C ALA A 70 -2.65 11.14 -15.20
N GLU A 71 -2.75 11.65 -13.97
CA GLU A 71 -3.89 12.49 -13.57
C GLU A 71 -4.06 13.70 -14.49
N TYR A 72 -2.96 14.41 -14.76
CA TYR A 72 -3.01 15.57 -15.63
C TYR A 72 -3.29 15.19 -17.08
N LEU A 73 -2.65 14.13 -17.59
CA LEU A 73 -2.91 13.63 -18.93
C LEU A 73 -4.39 13.28 -19.13
N VAL A 74 -5.03 12.62 -18.16
CA VAL A 74 -6.47 12.32 -18.24
C VAL A 74 -7.32 13.60 -18.14
N TYR A 75 -6.92 14.54 -17.29
CA TYR A 75 -7.58 15.84 -17.15
C TYR A 75 -7.61 16.65 -18.45
N GLU A 76 -6.58 16.56 -19.31
CA GLU A 76 -6.57 17.21 -20.63
C GLU A 76 -7.71 16.71 -21.54
N TYR A 77 -8.17 15.47 -21.35
CA TYR A 77 -9.25 14.87 -22.13
C TYR A 77 -10.64 15.07 -21.52
N ARG A 78 -10.79 15.88 -20.46
CA ARG A 78 -12.08 16.15 -19.80
C ARG A 78 -13.18 16.71 -20.72
N HIS A 79 -12.80 17.38 -21.81
CA HIS A 79 -13.76 17.88 -22.81
C HIS A 79 -14.27 16.78 -23.75
N LYS A 80 -13.57 15.64 -23.81
CA LYS A 80 -13.92 14.49 -24.66
C LYS A 80 -14.59 13.37 -23.86
N PHE A 81 -14.27 13.23 -22.58
CA PHE A 81 -14.78 12.17 -21.70
C PHE A 81 -15.30 12.74 -20.37
N PRO A 82 -16.35 12.14 -19.78
CA PRO A 82 -16.81 12.50 -18.43
C PRO A 82 -15.83 11.97 -17.37
N VAL A 83 -14.68 12.63 -17.25
CA VAL A 83 -13.58 12.23 -16.38
C VAL A 83 -13.92 12.41 -14.90
N CYS A 84 -13.48 11.48 -14.08
CA CYS A 84 -13.41 11.53 -12.63
C CYS A 84 -12.06 10.94 -12.18
N ILE A 85 -11.46 11.47 -11.12
CA ILE A 85 -10.23 10.92 -10.54
C ILE A 85 -10.54 10.36 -9.16
N ALA A 86 -10.13 9.11 -8.92
CA ALA A 86 -10.25 8.45 -7.63
C ALA A 86 -8.85 8.06 -7.12
N ARG A 87 -8.49 8.53 -5.93
CA ARG A 87 -7.18 8.36 -5.30
C ARG A 87 -7.30 7.48 -4.06
N PRO A 88 -7.16 6.15 -4.16
CA PRO A 88 -7.06 5.29 -2.99
C PRO A 88 -5.75 5.48 -2.22
N SER A 89 -5.84 5.33 -0.89
CA SER A 89 -4.69 5.17 -0.01
C SER A 89 -4.10 3.75 -0.11
N ILE A 90 -3.36 3.27 0.90
CA ILE A 90 -2.70 1.97 0.83
C ILE A 90 -3.74 0.86 0.85
N VAL A 91 -3.94 0.21 -0.30
CA VAL A 91 -4.88 -0.90 -0.41
C VAL A 91 -4.38 -2.12 0.36
N VAL A 92 -5.23 -2.65 1.23
CA VAL A 92 -4.98 -3.81 2.10
C VAL A 92 -6.03 -4.91 1.82
N PRO A 93 -5.88 -6.13 2.37
CA PRO A 93 -6.77 -7.26 2.09
C PRO A 93 -8.25 -6.92 2.29
N SER A 94 -9.14 -7.63 1.60
CA SER A 94 -10.57 -7.33 1.68
C SER A 94 -11.12 -7.43 3.10
N PHE A 95 -12.06 -6.56 3.40
CA PHE A 95 -12.79 -6.56 4.66
C PHE A 95 -13.85 -7.66 4.70
N SER A 96 -14.65 -7.76 3.64
CA SER A 96 -15.81 -8.65 3.51
C SER A 96 -15.83 -9.39 2.17
N GLU A 97 -15.73 -8.68 1.03
CA GLU A 97 -15.93 -9.26 -0.30
C GLU A 97 -14.63 -9.33 -1.13
N PRO A 98 -14.45 -10.32 -2.02
CA PRO A 98 -15.34 -11.46 -2.27
C PRO A 98 -15.32 -12.50 -1.13
N VAL A 99 -14.26 -12.50 -0.33
CA VAL A 99 -14.11 -13.28 0.91
C VAL A 99 -13.23 -12.49 1.87
N LYS A 100 -13.42 -12.64 3.18
CA LYS A 100 -12.65 -11.88 4.19
C LYS A 100 -11.14 -12.18 4.09
N GLY A 101 -10.32 -11.13 4.09
CA GLY A 101 -8.86 -11.24 4.03
C GLY A 101 -8.31 -11.65 2.67
N TRP A 102 -9.11 -11.62 1.60
CA TRP A 102 -8.62 -11.91 0.26
C TRP A 102 -7.50 -10.92 -0.13
N VAL A 103 -6.41 -11.49 -0.65
CA VAL A 103 -5.23 -10.73 -1.10
C VAL A 103 -4.49 -11.53 -2.17
N ASP A 104 -4.00 -10.83 -3.18
CA ASP A 104 -3.30 -11.40 -4.33
C ASP A 104 -1.82 -11.00 -4.41
N SER A 105 -1.41 -9.99 -3.64
CA SER A 105 -0.08 -9.40 -3.71
C SER A 105 0.61 -9.32 -2.35
N MET A 106 1.91 -9.61 -2.34
CA MET A 106 2.83 -9.36 -1.22
C MET A 106 3.33 -7.90 -1.18
N SER A 107 2.71 -7.00 -1.96
CA SER A 107 3.12 -5.61 -2.05
C SER A 107 2.73 -4.81 -0.82
N GLY A 108 3.51 -3.76 -0.52
CA GLY A 108 3.18 -2.82 0.55
C GLY A 108 3.18 -3.46 1.94
N VAL A 109 2.16 -3.12 2.72
CA VAL A 109 2.04 -3.44 4.16
C VAL A 109 1.92 -4.94 4.43
N VAL A 110 1.22 -5.68 3.57
CA VAL A 110 1.05 -7.14 3.72
C VAL A 110 2.41 -7.85 3.66
N GLY A 111 3.29 -7.44 2.75
CA GLY A 111 4.64 -7.98 2.64
C GLY A 111 5.48 -7.75 3.90
N ILE A 112 5.29 -6.60 4.57
CA ILE A 112 5.96 -6.28 5.84
C ILE A 112 5.50 -7.24 6.93
N PHE A 113 4.18 -7.44 7.09
CA PHE A 113 3.65 -8.33 8.13
C PHE A 113 4.05 -9.78 7.92
N VAL A 114 4.04 -10.26 6.67
CA VAL A 114 4.53 -11.61 6.36
C VAL A 114 6.03 -11.72 6.62
N GLY A 115 6.83 -10.72 6.22
CA GLY A 115 8.27 -10.71 6.47
C GLY A 115 8.61 -10.67 7.97
N ALA A 116 7.88 -9.90 8.76
CA ALA A 116 8.01 -9.86 10.22
C ALA A 116 7.57 -11.18 10.85
N GLY A 117 6.46 -11.74 10.37
CA GLY A 117 5.91 -13.03 10.81
C GLY A 117 6.79 -14.23 10.45
N LYS A 118 7.61 -14.16 9.39
CA LYS A 118 8.62 -15.19 9.07
C LYS A 118 9.98 -14.93 9.74
N GLY A 119 10.10 -13.83 10.49
CA GLY A 119 11.32 -13.44 11.20
C GLY A 119 12.41 -12.85 10.30
N VAL A 120 12.13 -12.59 9.01
CA VAL A 120 13.11 -12.04 8.06
C VAL A 120 13.19 -10.52 8.09
N ILE A 121 12.14 -9.84 8.57
CA ILE A 121 12.14 -8.40 8.88
C ILE A 121 12.11 -8.22 10.40
N ARG A 122 13.23 -7.75 10.96
CA ARG A 122 13.40 -7.51 12.41
C ARG A 122 13.50 -6.03 12.80
N SER A 123 13.58 -5.13 11.83
CA SER A 123 13.67 -3.69 12.07
C SER A 123 13.14 -2.92 10.87
N MET A 124 12.37 -1.88 11.14
CA MET A 124 11.84 -0.94 10.15
C MET A 124 11.79 0.45 10.78
N MET A 125 12.11 1.47 10.00
CA MET A 125 11.93 2.86 10.41
C MET A 125 10.45 3.26 10.28
N CYS A 126 9.90 3.85 11.33
CA CYS A 126 8.54 4.37 11.30
C CYS A 126 8.38 5.49 12.33
N ASN A 127 7.55 6.48 11.99
CA ASN A 127 7.13 7.52 12.90
C ASN A 127 5.92 6.99 13.70
N PRO A 128 6.02 6.86 15.04
CA PRO A 128 4.92 6.36 15.86
C PRO A 128 3.69 7.27 15.85
N ASP A 129 3.85 8.54 15.49
CA ASP A 129 2.75 9.51 15.37
C ASP A 129 2.14 9.56 13.96
N ALA A 130 2.70 8.82 13.00
CA ALA A 130 2.14 8.74 11.66
C ALA A 130 0.92 7.81 11.60
N SER A 131 -0.10 8.27 10.89
CA SER A 131 -1.31 7.50 10.59
C SER A 131 -1.00 6.40 9.57
N ALA A 132 -1.56 5.22 9.79
CA ALA A 132 -1.59 4.13 8.84
C ALA A 132 -2.77 4.35 7.88
N GLU A 133 -2.52 5.07 6.79
CA GLU A 133 -3.52 5.39 5.77
C GLU A 133 -3.79 4.18 4.87
N ILE A 134 -4.53 3.21 5.42
CA ILE A 134 -4.90 1.95 4.76
C ILE A 134 -6.39 1.90 4.41
N VAL A 135 -6.73 1.24 3.32
CA VAL A 135 -8.12 1.01 2.90
C VAL A 135 -8.30 -0.43 2.39
N PRO A 136 -9.28 -1.20 2.89
CA PRO A 136 -9.59 -2.51 2.34
C PRO A 136 -9.94 -2.44 0.85
N VAL A 137 -9.52 -3.44 0.07
CA VAL A 137 -9.69 -3.41 -1.41
C VAL A 137 -11.15 -3.33 -1.85
N ASP A 138 -12.05 -4.02 -1.17
CA ASP A 138 -13.50 -3.98 -1.41
C ASP A 138 -14.11 -2.64 -1.05
N VAL A 139 -13.72 -2.05 0.08
CA VAL A 139 -14.10 -0.68 0.46
C VAL A 139 -13.62 0.34 -0.60
N ALA A 140 -12.38 0.19 -1.07
CA ALA A 140 -11.83 1.06 -2.12
C ALA A 140 -12.60 0.91 -3.44
N ILE A 141 -12.94 -0.33 -3.84
CA ILE A 141 -13.74 -0.60 -5.04
C ILE A 141 -15.14 0.00 -4.91
N ASN A 142 -15.81 -0.16 -3.76
CA ASN A 142 -17.11 0.44 -3.50
C ASN A 142 -17.05 1.97 -3.64
N ALA A 143 -16.05 2.61 -3.02
CA ALA A 143 -15.85 4.05 -3.15
C ALA A 143 -15.62 4.46 -4.62
N VAL A 144 -14.85 3.71 -5.39
CA VAL A 144 -14.64 3.95 -6.83
C VAL A 144 -15.96 3.87 -7.61
N LEU A 145 -16.80 2.87 -7.35
CA LEU A 145 -18.12 2.75 -7.99
C LEU A 145 -19.02 3.94 -7.65
N ILE A 146 -18.98 4.40 -6.39
CA ILE A 146 -19.70 5.60 -5.94
C ILE A 146 -19.18 6.85 -6.69
N THR A 147 -17.87 7.00 -6.87
CA THR A 147 -17.31 8.13 -7.65
C THR A 147 -17.77 8.10 -9.12
N ALA A 148 -17.90 6.90 -9.70
CA ALA A 148 -18.40 6.72 -11.06
C ALA A 148 -19.89 7.14 -11.16
N TRP A 149 -20.70 6.71 -10.21
CA TRP A 149 -22.11 7.11 -10.09
C TRP A 149 -22.23 8.62 -9.92
N SER A 150 -21.43 9.22 -9.04
CA SER A 150 -21.42 10.66 -8.82
C SER A 150 -21.09 11.40 -10.11
N ARG A 151 -20.02 10.99 -10.83
CA ARG A 151 -19.66 11.62 -12.10
C ARG A 151 -20.75 11.51 -13.16
N ALA A 152 -21.42 10.36 -13.23
CA ALA A 152 -22.53 10.13 -14.18
C ALA A 152 -23.74 11.05 -13.93
N ASN A 153 -23.93 11.52 -12.70
CA ASN A 153 -25.05 12.38 -12.30
C ASN A 153 -24.66 13.87 -12.17
N LEU A 154 -23.37 14.18 -12.02
CA LEU A 154 -22.84 15.55 -11.95
C LEU A 154 -22.92 16.25 -13.31
N LYS A 155 -23.59 17.40 -13.35
CA LYS A 155 -23.66 18.29 -14.54
C LYS A 155 -22.50 19.29 -14.63
N SER A 156 -21.49 19.17 -13.77
CA SER A 156 -20.34 20.09 -13.74
C SER A 156 -19.32 19.78 -14.84
N GLU A 157 -18.70 20.83 -15.36
CA GLU A 157 -17.50 20.77 -16.22
C GLU A 157 -16.21 20.56 -15.42
N GLU A 158 -16.24 20.82 -14.10
CA GLU A 158 -15.14 20.50 -13.21
C GLU A 158 -14.92 18.98 -13.18
N VAL A 159 -13.65 18.56 -13.15
CA VAL A 159 -13.30 17.15 -13.01
C VAL A 159 -13.34 16.80 -11.52
N PRO A 160 -14.36 16.06 -11.04
CA PRO A 160 -14.40 15.66 -9.65
C PRO A 160 -13.22 14.75 -9.35
N THR A 161 -12.57 15.03 -8.23
CA THR A 161 -11.41 14.30 -7.73
C THR A 161 -11.73 13.89 -6.31
N TYR A 162 -11.49 12.62 -5.98
CA TYR A 162 -11.84 12.07 -4.66
C TYR A 162 -10.65 11.38 -4.03
N ASN A 163 -10.42 11.66 -2.74
CA ASN A 163 -9.42 10.96 -1.95
C ASN A 163 -10.12 9.83 -1.18
N ILE A 164 -9.81 8.59 -1.55
CA ILE A 164 -10.32 7.39 -0.90
C ILE A 164 -9.30 6.99 0.19
N SER A 165 -9.35 7.73 1.29
CA SER A 165 -8.53 7.56 2.48
C SER A 165 -9.40 7.58 3.74
N LEU A 166 -8.87 7.04 4.84
CA LEU A 166 -9.50 7.17 6.17
C LEU A 166 -9.65 8.65 6.56
N GLY A 167 -8.71 9.49 6.11
CA GLY A 167 -8.73 10.93 6.38
C GLY A 167 -8.63 11.22 7.87
N GLY A 168 -9.23 12.32 8.31
CA GLY A 168 -9.25 12.71 9.74
C GLY A 168 -10.24 11.92 10.61
N HIS A 169 -10.95 10.91 10.08
CA HIS A 169 -12.09 10.28 10.75
C HIS A 169 -11.74 8.99 11.51
N VAL A 170 -10.70 8.28 11.07
CA VAL A 170 -10.23 7.04 11.72
C VAL A 170 -8.74 7.17 12.00
N HIS A 171 -8.39 7.31 13.28
CA HIS A 171 -7.00 7.39 13.73
C HIS A 171 -6.44 6.00 14.01
N LEU A 172 -5.98 5.32 12.96
CA LEU A 172 -5.19 4.10 13.12
C LEU A 172 -3.71 4.45 13.05
N LYS A 173 -2.96 4.28 14.14
CA LYS A 173 -1.50 4.49 14.13
C LYS A 173 -0.76 3.20 13.81
N TRP A 174 0.46 3.33 13.26
CA TRP A 174 1.31 2.18 12.98
C TRP A 174 1.63 1.29 14.19
N PRO A 175 1.90 1.83 15.41
CA PRO A 175 2.18 1.01 16.58
C PRO A 175 1.01 0.08 16.96
N ASP A 176 -0.22 0.58 16.94
CA ASP A 176 -1.43 -0.19 17.26
C ASP A 176 -1.60 -1.37 16.28
N LEU A 177 -1.35 -1.09 15.00
CA LEU A 177 -1.40 -2.09 13.94
C LEU A 177 -0.33 -3.18 14.12
N VAL A 178 0.89 -2.79 14.49
CA VAL A 178 2.01 -3.73 14.71
C VAL A 178 1.79 -4.58 15.96
N GLU A 179 1.26 -4.01 17.03
CA GLU A 179 0.95 -4.75 18.26
C GLU A 179 -0.17 -5.78 18.01
N SER A 180 -1.23 -5.37 17.30
CA SER A 180 -2.30 -6.27 16.87
C SER A 180 -1.76 -7.45 16.07
N VAL A 181 -0.93 -7.17 15.05
CA VAL A 181 -0.31 -8.22 14.21
C VAL A 181 0.61 -9.13 15.01
N ARG A 182 1.36 -8.62 15.99
CA ARG A 182 2.25 -9.42 16.84
C ARG A 182 1.48 -10.50 17.61
N GLY A 183 0.38 -10.12 18.29
CA GLY A 183 -0.47 -11.09 18.99
C GLY A 183 -1.11 -12.10 18.03
N ILE A 184 -1.47 -11.67 16.82
CA ILE A 184 -2.01 -12.57 15.79
C ILE A 184 -0.96 -13.56 15.29
N ILE A 185 0.32 -13.20 15.18
CA ILE A 185 1.38 -14.12 14.74
C ILE A 185 1.59 -15.24 15.76
N ASP A 186 1.48 -14.95 17.05
CA ASP A 186 1.56 -15.97 18.11
C ASP A 186 0.39 -16.97 18.02
N GLU A 187 -0.79 -16.50 17.62
CA GLU A 187 -1.98 -17.33 17.40
C GLU A 187 -1.96 -18.06 16.05
N CYS A 188 -1.58 -17.40 14.96
CA CYS A 188 -1.64 -17.92 13.59
C CYS A 188 -0.27 -17.77 12.89
N PRO A 189 0.75 -18.50 13.34
CA PRO A 189 2.08 -18.35 12.79
C PRO A 189 2.25 -18.96 11.41
N PHE A 190 3.07 -18.34 10.58
CA PHE A 190 3.46 -18.87 9.26
C PHE A 190 4.36 -20.10 9.37
N GLU A 191 4.33 -20.97 8.37
CA GLU A 191 5.30 -22.07 8.25
C GLU A 191 6.69 -21.56 7.88
N LYS A 192 7.71 -22.41 8.13
CA LYS A 192 9.09 -22.18 7.69
C LYS A 192 9.62 -20.81 8.13
N THR A 193 9.34 -20.44 9.37
CA THR A 193 9.94 -19.29 10.04
C THR A 193 11.45 -19.48 10.07
N ILE A 194 12.20 -18.49 9.59
CA ILE A 194 13.67 -18.55 9.57
C ILE A 194 14.22 -18.11 10.92
N TRP A 195 13.52 -17.18 11.56
CA TRP A 195 13.83 -16.67 12.88
C TRP A 195 12.55 -16.54 13.68
N TYR A 196 12.68 -16.45 15.01
CA TYR A 196 11.54 -16.11 15.86
C TYR A 196 10.91 -14.80 15.36
N PRO A 197 9.59 -14.78 15.10
CA PRO A 197 8.89 -13.60 14.63
C PRO A 197 9.05 -12.42 15.57
N GLY A 198 8.97 -11.24 15.02
CA GLY A 198 9.06 -10.00 15.79
C GLY A 198 10.02 -9.04 15.13
N GLY A 199 10.61 -8.18 15.95
CA GLY A 199 11.21 -6.96 15.46
C GLY A 199 10.40 -5.76 15.93
N ASN A 200 11.05 -4.60 15.86
CA ASN A 200 10.51 -3.37 16.39
C ASN A 200 10.61 -2.26 15.36
N MET A 201 9.61 -1.39 15.38
CA MET A 201 9.66 -0.09 14.74
C MET A 201 10.72 0.76 15.45
N ARG A 202 11.50 1.50 14.67
CA ARG A 202 12.57 2.35 15.17
C ARG A 202 12.37 3.78 14.69
N THR A 203 12.76 4.73 15.53
CA THR A 203 12.80 6.16 15.23
C THR A 203 14.23 6.66 15.00
N ASN A 204 15.25 5.85 15.33
CA ASN A 204 16.65 6.20 15.19
C ASN A 204 17.34 5.33 14.13
N TRP A 205 17.92 5.97 13.11
CA TRP A 205 18.60 5.32 12.00
C TRP A 205 19.81 4.50 12.41
N LEU A 206 20.61 4.93 13.41
CA LEU A 206 21.77 4.18 13.87
C LEU A 206 21.35 2.84 14.48
N VAL A 207 20.31 2.86 15.31
CA VAL A 207 19.74 1.63 15.90
C VAL A 207 19.17 0.73 14.81
N HIS A 208 18.48 1.30 13.83
CA HIS A 208 17.96 0.57 12.69
C HIS A 208 19.09 -0.12 11.90
N TYR A 209 20.13 0.62 11.49
CA TYR A 209 21.26 0.05 10.76
C TYR A 209 22.00 -1.01 11.57
N PHE A 210 22.21 -0.79 12.86
CA PHE A 210 22.75 -1.82 13.75
C PHE A 210 21.90 -3.09 13.71
N CYS A 211 20.58 -2.99 13.86
CA CYS A 211 19.69 -4.13 13.75
C CYS A 211 19.72 -4.78 12.36
N VAL A 212 19.79 -4.01 11.27
CA VAL A 212 19.86 -4.54 9.90
C VAL A 212 21.15 -5.35 9.70
N ILE A 213 22.29 -4.87 10.18
CA ILE A 213 23.57 -5.59 10.09
C ILE A 213 23.50 -6.90 10.87
N PHE A 214 23.12 -6.85 12.15
CA PHE A 214 23.23 -8.01 13.05
C PHE A 214 22.03 -8.98 12.98
N LEU A 215 20.85 -8.51 12.62
CA LEU A 215 19.61 -9.31 12.63
C LEU A 215 19.09 -9.64 11.23
N HIS A 216 19.54 -8.94 10.17
CA HIS A 216 19.14 -9.28 8.79
C HIS A 216 20.31 -9.87 8.01
N TYR A 217 21.40 -9.12 7.82
CA TYR A 217 22.47 -9.50 6.91
C TYR A 217 23.45 -10.52 7.49
N LEU A 218 23.91 -10.34 8.73
CA LEU A 218 24.85 -11.28 9.35
C LEU A 218 24.28 -12.72 9.40
N PRO A 219 23.02 -12.94 9.84
CA PRO A 219 22.40 -14.26 9.78
C PRO A 219 22.21 -14.76 8.34
N ALA A 220 21.91 -13.87 7.39
CA ALA A 220 21.74 -14.24 5.99
C ALA A 220 23.04 -14.73 5.34
N TYR A 221 24.16 -14.05 5.58
CA TYR A 221 25.47 -14.51 5.12
C TYR A 221 25.87 -15.81 5.79
N PHE A 222 25.56 -15.99 7.08
CA PHE A 222 25.80 -17.25 7.78
C PHE A 222 25.01 -18.41 7.18
N ILE A 223 23.72 -18.23 6.91
CA ILE A 223 22.87 -19.25 6.25
C ILE A 223 23.41 -19.57 4.85
N ASP A 224 23.73 -18.56 4.04
CA ASP A 224 24.27 -18.79 2.69
C ASP A 224 25.66 -19.45 2.71
N PHE A 225 26.47 -19.19 3.74
CA PHE A 225 27.73 -19.88 3.97
C PHE A 225 27.51 -21.36 4.32
N LEU A 226 26.55 -21.69 5.20
CA LEU A 226 26.18 -23.08 5.46
C LEU A 226 25.67 -23.77 4.19
N CYS A 227 24.81 -23.10 3.41
CA CYS A 227 24.37 -23.62 2.12
C CYS A 227 25.55 -23.92 1.19
N LEU A 228 26.56 -23.05 1.14
CA LEU A 228 27.77 -23.28 0.36
C LEU A 228 28.52 -24.54 0.83
N LEU A 229 28.71 -24.70 2.14
CA LEU A 229 29.39 -25.88 2.72
C LEU A 229 28.65 -27.19 2.37
N PHE A 230 27.32 -27.18 2.41
CA PHE A 230 26.47 -28.34 2.08
C PHE A 230 26.13 -28.45 0.58
N ARG A 231 26.80 -27.68 -0.29
CA ARG A 231 26.55 -27.63 -1.75
C ARG A 231 25.09 -27.35 -2.11
N GLN A 232 24.38 -26.63 -1.26
CA GLN A 232 23.03 -26.13 -1.47
C GLN A 232 23.05 -24.75 -2.14
N LYS A 233 21.93 -24.38 -2.75
CA LYS A 233 21.77 -23.09 -3.42
C LYS A 233 21.65 -21.95 -2.40
N LYS A 234 22.55 -20.95 -2.49
CA LYS A 234 22.48 -19.69 -1.73
C LYS A 234 21.24 -18.90 -2.12
N PHE A 235 20.52 -18.39 -1.12
CA PHE A 235 19.26 -17.68 -1.34
C PHE A 235 18.99 -16.55 -0.35
N MET A 236 19.57 -16.60 0.86
CA MET A 236 19.13 -15.75 1.97
C MET A 236 19.57 -14.30 1.81
N VAL A 237 20.81 -14.05 1.35
CA VAL A 237 21.27 -12.68 1.06
C VAL A 237 20.46 -12.05 -0.07
N ARG A 238 20.04 -12.85 -1.06
CA ARG A 238 19.17 -12.38 -2.15
C ARG A 238 17.79 -11.96 -1.62
N ILE A 239 17.24 -12.71 -0.67
CA ILE A 239 15.98 -12.35 0.00
C ILE A 239 16.16 -11.04 0.77
N GLN A 240 17.22 -10.92 1.58
CA GLN A 240 17.46 -9.71 2.36
C GLN A 240 17.67 -8.47 1.49
N ASN A 241 18.34 -8.58 0.35
CA ASN A 241 18.47 -7.46 -0.60
C ASN A 241 17.12 -7.00 -1.15
N ARG A 242 16.20 -7.93 -1.47
CA ARG A 242 14.85 -7.58 -1.92
C ARG A 242 14.06 -6.89 -0.81
N ILE A 243 14.16 -7.40 0.41
CA ILE A 243 13.53 -6.82 1.60
C ILE A 243 14.06 -5.40 1.83
N SER A 244 15.38 -5.20 1.80
CA SER A 244 16.01 -3.90 2.02
C SER A 244 15.56 -2.85 1.01
N VAL A 245 15.50 -3.21 -0.29
CA VAL A 245 14.96 -2.32 -1.34
C VAL A 245 13.49 -1.97 -1.07
N GLY A 246 12.66 -2.96 -0.72
CA GLY A 246 11.24 -2.72 -0.40
C GLY A 246 11.05 -1.82 0.82
N LEU A 247 11.78 -2.08 1.91
CA LEU A 247 11.75 -1.27 3.13
C LEU A 247 12.23 0.16 2.87
N GLY A 248 13.26 0.36 2.03
CA GLY A 248 13.73 1.69 1.66
C GLY A 248 12.62 2.58 1.06
N ILE A 249 11.80 2.01 0.18
CA ILE A 249 10.64 2.70 -0.39
C ILE A 249 9.57 2.96 0.69
N LEU A 250 9.30 1.97 1.54
CA LEU A 250 8.27 2.05 2.56
C LEU A 250 8.60 3.02 3.69
N HIS A 251 9.89 3.21 4.02
CA HIS A 251 10.32 4.17 5.03
C HIS A 251 9.88 5.60 4.69
N TYR A 252 9.84 5.97 3.40
CA TYR A 252 9.33 7.28 2.99
C TYR A 252 7.89 7.50 3.46
N PHE A 253 7.02 6.49 3.30
CA PHE A 253 5.62 6.55 3.70
C PHE A 253 5.42 6.36 5.19
N ALA A 254 6.22 5.52 5.84
CA ALA A 254 6.10 5.22 7.26
C ALA A 254 6.65 6.32 8.18
N LEU A 255 7.54 7.19 7.68
CA LEU A 255 8.15 8.28 8.47
C LEU A 255 7.41 9.61 8.35
N ARG A 256 6.53 9.75 7.36
CA ARG A 256 5.80 10.99 7.07
C ARG A 256 4.32 10.81 7.34
N SER A 257 3.68 11.92 7.65
CA SER A 257 2.23 12.00 7.81
C SER A 257 1.70 12.97 6.78
N TRP A 258 0.65 12.59 6.10
CA TRP A 258 -0.08 13.46 5.18
C TRP A 258 -1.49 13.63 5.68
N LYS A 259 -2.07 14.81 5.46
CA LYS A 259 -3.49 15.02 5.65
C LYS A 259 -4.18 14.84 4.30
N PHE A 260 -5.06 13.86 4.21
CA PHE A 260 -5.91 13.65 3.05
C PHE A 260 -7.30 14.20 3.35
N ASP A 261 -7.66 15.33 2.73
CA ASP A 261 -9.04 15.82 2.82
C ASP A 261 -9.94 14.91 1.97
N ASN A 262 -11.10 14.51 2.49
CA ASN A 262 -12.03 13.56 1.85
C ASN A 262 -13.51 13.99 1.95
N ASP A 263 -13.76 15.28 2.20
CA ASP A 263 -15.10 15.84 2.43
C ASP A 263 -16.05 15.62 1.24
N LYS A 264 -15.59 15.83 0.00
CA LYS A 264 -16.41 15.62 -1.21
C LYS A 264 -16.80 14.16 -1.37
N LEU A 265 -15.89 13.22 -1.06
CA LEU A 265 -16.21 11.80 -1.07
C LEU A 265 -17.28 11.47 -0.02
N LEU A 266 -17.13 11.95 1.21
CA LEU A 266 -18.08 11.72 2.29
C LEU A 266 -19.45 12.31 1.99
N ASP A 267 -19.51 13.51 1.42
CA ASP A 267 -20.78 14.13 1.02
C ASP A 267 -21.44 13.37 -0.14
N THR A 268 -20.64 12.83 -1.06
CA THR A 268 -21.15 11.93 -2.11
C THR A 268 -21.75 10.66 -1.53
N ILE A 269 -21.09 10.04 -0.54
CA ILE A 269 -21.58 8.85 0.15
C ILE A 269 -22.90 9.15 0.89
N LYS A 270 -23.00 10.31 1.56
CA LYS A 270 -24.23 10.73 2.26
C LYS A 270 -25.40 10.96 1.31
N ALA A 271 -25.14 11.36 0.07
CA ALA A 271 -26.16 11.61 -0.94
C ALA A 271 -26.76 10.34 -1.55
N LEU A 272 -26.16 9.17 -1.33
CA LEU A 272 -26.68 7.89 -1.82
C LEU A 272 -27.96 7.49 -1.07
N PRO A 273 -28.90 6.81 -1.74
CA PRO A 273 -30.00 6.11 -1.07
C PRO A 273 -29.49 5.15 0.01
N GLU A 274 -30.25 4.97 1.08
CA GLU A 274 -29.83 4.13 2.22
C GLU A 274 -29.53 2.68 1.80
N GLU A 275 -30.31 2.13 0.87
CA GLU A 275 -30.11 0.78 0.32
C GLU A 275 -28.78 0.66 -0.45
N ASP A 276 -28.43 1.69 -1.24
CA ASP A 276 -27.18 1.73 -1.99
C ASP A 276 -25.98 1.88 -1.05
N ARG A 277 -26.08 2.66 0.04
CA ARG A 277 -25.00 2.76 1.03
C ARG A 277 -24.72 1.43 1.73
N LYS A 278 -25.76 0.64 2.02
CA LYS A 278 -25.61 -0.70 2.61
C LYS A 278 -24.93 -1.66 1.63
N THR A 279 -25.24 -1.54 0.33
CA THR A 279 -24.66 -2.36 -0.72
C THR A 279 -23.21 -1.97 -1.00
N PHE A 280 -22.95 -0.68 -1.18
CA PHE A 280 -21.64 -0.09 -1.44
C PHE A 280 -21.06 0.50 -0.14
N TYR A 281 -20.85 -0.36 0.85
CA TYR A 281 -20.29 0.04 2.14
C TYR A 281 -18.92 0.71 1.99
N THR A 282 -18.64 1.71 2.83
CA THR A 282 -17.38 2.47 2.81
C THR A 282 -16.78 2.68 4.20
N TYR A 283 -16.69 3.93 4.69
CA TYR A 283 -16.12 4.29 6.00
C TYR A 283 -17.14 4.23 7.14
N ASP A 284 -18.40 4.00 6.81
CA ASP A 284 -19.52 3.85 7.73
C ASP A 284 -19.55 2.47 8.43
N ILE A 285 -18.54 1.64 8.19
CA ILE A 285 -18.40 0.32 8.79
C ILE A 285 -17.69 0.46 10.14
N ASP A 286 -18.39 0.10 11.20
CA ASP A 286 -17.75 -0.18 12.48
C ASP A 286 -17.09 -1.57 12.42
N TYR A 287 -15.77 -1.63 12.64
CA TYR A 287 -15.05 -2.89 12.66
C TYR A 287 -13.92 -2.92 13.67
N ASP A 288 -13.77 -4.09 14.31
CA ASP A 288 -12.63 -4.37 15.17
C ASP A 288 -11.37 -4.58 14.33
N VAL A 289 -10.39 -3.68 14.51
CA VAL A 289 -9.10 -3.70 13.82
C VAL A 289 -8.40 -5.04 14.01
N ARG A 290 -8.44 -5.62 15.22
CA ARG A 290 -7.78 -6.90 15.50
C ARG A 290 -8.40 -8.05 14.70
N THR A 291 -9.72 -8.13 14.66
CA THR A 291 -10.46 -9.14 13.88
C THR A 291 -10.20 -8.99 12.39
N TYR A 292 -10.18 -7.75 11.87
CA TYR A 292 -9.83 -7.49 10.48
C TYR A 292 -8.38 -7.91 10.16
N MET A 293 -7.43 -7.60 11.04
CA MET A 293 -6.04 -8.00 10.88
C MET A 293 -5.86 -9.52 10.96
N LEU A 294 -6.63 -10.21 11.80
CA LEU A 294 -6.62 -11.67 11.87
C LEU A 294 -7.04 -12.28 10.54
N HIS A 295 -8.16 -11.83 9.97
CA HIS A 295 -8.59 -12.28 8.64
C HIS A 295 -7.56 -11.96 7.56
N SER A 296 -6.94 -10.78 7.61
CA SER A 296 -5.88 -10.38 6.68
C SER A 296 -4.66 -11.30 6.76
N MET A 297 -4.25 -11.71 7.96
CA MET A 297 -3.12 -12.62 8.17
C MET A 297 -3.44 -14.06 7.74
N ILE A 298 -4.64 -14.54 8.03
CA ILE A 298 -5.17 -15.81 7.50
C ILE A 298 -5.19 -15.79 5.97
N GLY A 299 -5.63 -14.67 5.40
CA GLY A 299 -5.62 -14.43 3.96
C GLY A 299 -4.23 -14.50 3.36
N ALA A 300 -3.25 -13.79 3.95
CA ALA A 300 -1.86 -13.85 3.51
C ALA A 300 -1.30 -15.28 3.56
N ARG A 301 -1.63 -16.04 4.61
CA ARG A 301 -1.26 -17.46 4.75
C ARG A 301 -1.82 -18.30 3.59
N VAL A 302 -3.12 -18.22 3.33
CA VAL A 302 -3.80 -19.08 2.37
C VAL A 302 -3.53 -18.64 0.93
N TYR A 303 -3.68 -17.36 0.63
CA TYR A 303 -3.65 -16.84 -0.73
C TYR A 303 -2.25 -16.52 -1.24
N LEU A 304 -1.34 -16.03 -0.38
CA LEU A 304 0.02 -15.65 -0.80
C LEU A 304 1.02 -16.76 -0.54
N LEU A 305 1.02 -17.33 0.67
CA LEU A 305 1.99 -18.35 1.07
C LEU A 305 1.57 -19.77 0.69
N LYS A 306 0.30 -19.97 0.33
CA LYS A 306 -0.29 -21.29 0.01
C LYS A 306 -0.12 -22.28 1.16
N GLU A 307 -0.15 -21.79 2.40
CA GLU A 307 -0.05 -22.60 3.61
C GLU A 307 -1.46 -22.95 4.10
N PRO A 308 -1.81 -24.24 4.30
CA PRO A 308 -3.13 -24.62 4.75
C PRO A 308 -3.39 -24.20 6.20
N LEU A 309 -4.66 -24.01 6.58
CA LEU A 309 -5.01 -23.68 7.98
C LEU A 309 -4.74 -24.84 8.93
N SER A 310 -4.81 -26.07 8.43
CA SER A 310 -4.55 -27.29 9.20
C SER A 310 -3.11 -27.38 9.71
N SER A 311 -2.17 -26.62 9.15
CA SER A 311 -0.77 -26.63 9.61
C SER A 311 -0.45 -25.61 10.70
N ILE A 312 -1.42 -24.78 11.13
CA ILE A 312 -1.23 -23.83 12.24
C ILE A 312 -0.72 -24.52 13.52
N PRO A 313 -1.28 -25.67 13.97
CA PRO A 313 -0.76 -26.34 15.16
C PRO A 313 0.70 -26.79 15.03
N ASN A 314 1.12 -27.21 13.84
CA ASN A 314 2.51 -27.60 13.59
C ASN A 314 3.43 -26.37 13.56
N ALA A 315 3.00 -25.28 12.92
CA ALA A 315 3.73 -24.02 12.89
C ALA A 315 3.92 -23.45 14.32
N ARG A 316 2.90 -23.54 15.19
CA ARG A 316 3.04 -23.17 16.61
C ARG A 316 4.11 -23.99 17.34
N ARG A 317 4.22 -25.30 17.09
CA ARG A 317 5.28 -26.15 17.69
C ARG A 317 6.69 -25.85 17.18
N GLN A 318 6.83 -25.14 16.06
CA GLN A 318 8.14 -24.71 15.54
C GLN A 318 8.60 -23.38 16.14
N LEU A 319 7.69 -22.67 16.81
CA LEU A 319 7.95 -21.36 17.43
C LEU A 319 8.34 -21.42 18.89
N PHE A 320 7.89 -22.47 19.59
CA PHE A 320 8.12 -22.75 21.01
C PHE A 320 8.86 -24.07 21.14
#